data_AF-A0A1H3RQI9-F1
#
_entry.id   AF-A0A1H3RQI9-F1
#
_cell.length_a   1.000
_cell.length_b   1.000
_cell.length_c   1.000
_cell.angle_alpha   90.00
_cell.angle_beta   90.00
_cell.angle_gamma   90.00
#
_symmetry.space_group_name_H-M   'P 1'
#
loop_
_entity.id
_entity.type
_entity.pdbx_description
1 polymer ?
#
loop_
_entity_poly.entity_id
_entity_poly.type
_entity_poly.pdbx_seq_one_letter_code
_entity_poly.pdbx_strand_id
1 'polypeptide(L)'
;MLGESMTKFYYQIKGRQPAGPNREAEWAWPPVFSGMVEAENRKAAKAQVEELYERQFPSRVLRSDVSDHAYLLHIQELREHDAYLLRRFEETACKECGAVFKLIDKYNDPNTETTSHDYCTEACKQAARFRDVQEFRLLNEGRSPAVIYQVRQKSTGRVYVGQTTQPFTLRWWQHLSNPTNCKFHSALGSSNITDWEFSVIEVIAYPEGCTNRAAYITQRESHWIEVLSAVDTGFNTVRPAGIADQAQVPLLLADLACPSGAGGQSPPIQR
;
A
#
# COMPACT_ATOMS: atom_id res chain seq x y z
N MET A 1 -29.93 -10.45 42.81
CA MET A 1 -28.51 -10.73 42.56
C MET A 1 -28.06 -9.76 41.49
N LEU A 2 -27.40 -8.68 41.90
CA LEU A 2 -26.81 -7.72 40.97
C LEU A 2 -25.59 -8.41 40.38
N GLY A 3 -25.58 -8.65 39.07
CA GLY A 3 -24.41 -9.21 38.39
C GLY A 3 -23.26 -8.22 38.53
N GLU A 4 -22.16 -8.66 39.14
CA GLU A 4 -20.93 -7.87 39.21
C GLU A 4 -20.47 -7.59 37.77
N SER A 5 -20.38 -6.30 37.41
CA SER A 5 -19.86 -5.92 36.10
C SER A 5 -18.36 -6.20 36.08
N MET A 6 -17.96 -7.33 35.50
CA MET A 6 -16.56 -7.64 35.27
C MET A 6 -15.94 -6.56 34.39
N THR A 7 -14.85 -5.95 34.87
CA THR A 7 -14.15 -4.88 34.16
C THR A 7 -12.97 -5.47 33.41
N LYS A 8 -12.74 -5.01 32.18
CA LYS A 8 -11.61 -5.44 31.35
C LYS A 8 -10.35 -4.72 31.80
N PHE A 9 -9.28 -5.47 32.03
CA PHE A 9 -7.97 -4.93 32.36
C PHE A 9 -6.95 -5.35 31.31
N TYR A 10 -6.28 -4.36 30.71
CA TYR A 10 -5.13 -4.59 29.85
C TYR A 10 -3.87 -4.68 30.70
N TYR A 11 -3.08 -5.73 30.49
CA TYR A 11 -1.82 -5.91 31.19
C TYR A 11 -0.65 -6.00 30.21
N GLN A 12 0.51 -5.53 30.66
CA GLN A 12 1.78 -5.64 29.95
C GLN A 12 2.85 -6.18 30.88
N ILE A 13 3.57 -7.19 30.45
CA ILE A 13 4.76 -7.72 31.10
C ILE A 13 5.96 -7.10 30.39
N LYS A 14 6.64 -6.17 31.07
CA LYS A 14 7.86 -5.53 30.54
C LYS A 14 9.07 -6.30 31.04
N GLY A 15 9.95 -6.70 30.14
CA GLY A 15 11.24 -7.29 30.49
C GLY A 15 12.25 -6.21 30.83
N ARG A 16 13.29 -6.55 31.60
CA ARG A 16 14.42 -5.66 31.84
C ARG A 16 15.36 -5.65 30.64
N GLN A 17 15.74 -4.46 30.18
CA GLN A 17 16.89 -4.25 29.31
C GLN A 17 18.15 -4.08 30.17
N PRO A 18 19.20 -4.89 29.96
CA PRO A 18 20.42 -4.81 30.78
C PRO A 18 21.11 -3.45 30.60
N ALA A 19 21.82 -3.01 31.63
CA ALA A 19 22.65 -1.82 31.58
C ALA A 19 23.75 -1.99 30.51
N GLY A 20 24.05 -0.90 29.81
CA GLY A 20 25.13 -0.82 28.83
C GLY A 20 26.22 0.16 29.27
N PRO A 21 27.28 0.34 28.47
CA PRO A 21 28.42 1.21 28.81
C PRO A 21 28.03 2.65 29.19
N ASN A 22 26.94 3.16 28.61
CA ASN A 22 26.41 4.51 28.84
C ASN A 22 24.89 4.52 29.11
N ARG A 23 24.31 3.42 29.61
CA ARG A 23 22.86 3.32 29.85
C ARG A 23 22.55 2.51 31.09
N GLU A 24 21.73 3.06 31.97
CA GLU A 24 21.20 2.34 33.13
C GLU A 24 20.25 1.22 32.70
N ALA A 25 19.98 0.27 33.60
CA ALA A 25 18.97 -0.74 33.35
C ALA A 25 17.58 -0.07 33.26
N GLU A 26 16.82 -0.42 32.21
CA GLU A 26 15.51 0.17 31.94
C GLU A 26 14.51 -0.91 31.56
N TRP A 27 13.22 -0.61 31.65
CA TRP A 27 12.16 -1.51 31.18
C TRP A 27 12.09 -1.48 29.65
N ALA A 28 12.15 -2.65 29.04
CA ALA A 28 12.15 -2.80 27.58
C ALA A 28 10.83 -2.32 26.96
N TRP A 29 10.97 -1.73 25.77
CA TRP A 29 9.89 -1.48 24.84
C TRP A 29 10.29 -2.03 23.46
N PRO A 30 9.48 -2.87 22.80
CA PRO A 30 8.14 -3.33 23.19
C PRO A 30 8.11 -4.21 24.46
N PRO A 31 6.94 -4.39 25.10
CA PRO A 31 6.80 -5.33 26.21
C PRO A 31 7.05 -6.76 25.75
N VAL A 32 7.42 -7.64 26.67
CA VAL A 32 7.62 -9.08 26.40
C VAL A 32 6.30 -9.75 26.07
N PHE A 33 5.23 -9.35 26.76
CA PHE A 33 3.89 -9.85 26.52
C PHE A 33 2.86 -8.79 26.87
N SER A 34 1.73 -8.79 26.17
CA SER A 34 0.55 -7.98 26.49
C SER A 34 -0.73 -8.80 26.37
N GLY A 35 -1.67 -8.61 27.28
CA GLY A 35 -2.91 -9.38 27.29
C GLY A 35 -4.08 -8.62 27.92
N MET A 36 -5.22 -9.29 28.02
CA MET A 36 -6.43 -8.77 28.67
C MET A 36 -7.02 -9.82 29.59
N VAL A 37 -7.45 -9.39 30.78
CA VAL A 37 -8.19 -10.20 31.75
C VAL A 37 -9.45 -9.47 32.17
N GLU A 38 -10.46 -10.23 32.61
CA GLU A 38 -11.71 -9.69 33.15
C GLU A 38 -11.75 -9.94 34.66
N ALA A 39 -11.89 -8.87 35.45
CA ALA A 39 -11.88 -8.96 36.90
C ALA A 39 -12.72 -7.84 37.53
N GLU A 40 -13.07 -8.00 38.80
CA GLU A 40 -13.80 -6.99 39.57
C GLU A 40 -12.97 -5.73 39.85
N ASN A 41 -11.66 -5.90 40.03
CA ASN A 41 -10.76 -4.81 40.40
C ASN A 41 -9.32 -5.12 40.00
N ARG A 42 -8.45 -4.10 40.04
CA ARG A 42 -7.05 -4.21 39.66
C ARG A 42 -6.25 -5.24 40.47
N LYS A 43 -6.62 -5.48 41.73
CA LYS A 43 -5.95 -6.47 42.59
C LYS A 43 -6.32 -7.90 42.15
N ALA A 44 -7.58 -8.14 41.85
CA ALA A 44 -8.05 -9.41 41.29
C ALA A 44 -7.45 -9.66 39.90
N ALA A 45 -7.40 -8.63 39.04
CA ALA A 45 -6.74 -8.72 37.73
C ALA A 45 -5.26 -9.11 37.86
N LYS A 46 -4.54 -8.51 38.82
CA LYS A 46 -3.15 -8.88 39.12
C LYS A 46 -3.03 -10.34 39.53
N ALA A 47 -3.86 -10.79 40.47
CA ALA A 47 -3.83 -12.17 40.96
C ALA A 47 -4.05 -13.18 39.83
N GLN A 48 -5.02 -12.93 38.94
CA GLN A 48 -5.25 -13.77 37.76
C GLN A 48 -4.04 -13.83 36.82
N VAL A 49 -3.38 -12.69 36.57
CA VAL A 49 -2.16 -12.67 35.74
C VAL A 49 -1.04 -13.46 36.42
N GLU A 50 -0.84 -13.30 37.73
CA GLU A 50 0.20 -14.03 38.46
C GLU A 50 -0.05 -15.54 38.49
N GLU A 51 -1.31 -15.96 38.56
CA GLU A 51 -1.72 -17.36 38.43
C GLU A 51 -1.46 -17.90 37.02
N LEU A 52 -1.85 -17.15 35.97
CA LEU A 52 -1.68 -17.56 34.57
C LEU A 52 -0.21 -17.84 34.19
N TYR A 53 0.73 -17.08 34.75
CA TYR A 53 2.18 -17.24 34.51
C TYR A 53 2.91 -17.96 35.64
N GLU A 54 2.19 -18.45 36.65
CA GLU A 54 2.74 -19.12 37.84
C GLU A 54 3.88 -18.31 38.49
N ARG A 55 3.74 -16.98 38.51
CA ARG A 55 4.81 -16.07 38.92
C ARG A 55 4.28 -14.77 39.50
N GLN A 56 4.96 -14.29 40.54
CA GLN A 56 4.72 -12.98 41.13
C GLN A 56 5.41 -11.86 40.34
N PHE A 57 4.70 -10.75 40.10
CA PHE A 57 5.24 -9.60 39.39
C PHE A 57 5.19 -8.31 40.24
N PRO A 58 6.30 -7.54 40.29
CA PRO A 58 6.25 -6.22 40.90
C PRO A 58 5.44 -5.28 40.01
N SER A 59 4.61 -4.44 40.64
CA SER A 59 3.78 -3.44 39.93
C SER A 59 4.41 -2.05 39.93
N ARG A 60 5.37 -1.83 40.84
CA ARG A 60 6.17 -0.62 40.96
C ARG A 60 7.56 -1.02 41.43
N VAL A 61 8.58 -0.55 40.72
CA VAL A 61 10.00 -0.77 41.03
C VAL A 61 10.67 0.59 40.99
N LEU A 62 11.47 0.91 42.01
CA LEU A 62 12.26 2.15 42.03
C LEU A 62 13.39 2.06 41.00
N ARG A 63 13.83 3.20 40.47
CA ARG A 63 14.88 3.24 39.44
C ARG A 63 16.19 2.58 39.91
N SER A 64 16.51 2.70 41.19
CA SER A 64 17.67 2.05 41.83
C SER A 64 17.60 0.52 41.79
N ASP A 65 16.40 -0.05 41.77
CA ASP A 65 16.18 -1.49 42.02
C ASP A 65 15.82 -2.23 40.72
N VAL A 66 15.86 -1.55 39.56
CA VAL A 66 15.55 -2.15 38.24
C VAL A 66 16.52 -3.29 37.92
N SER A 67 17.76 -3.24 38.40
CA SER A 67 18.74 -4.33 38.27
C SER A 67 18.37 -5.60 39.02
N ASP A 68 17.44 -5.54 39.97
CA ASP A 68 17.11 -6.68 40.84
C ASP A 68 15.84 -7.40 40.39
N HIS A 69 15.10 -6.80 39.46
CA HIS A 69 13.85 -7.35 38.93
C HIS A 69 13.96 -7.65 37.44
N ALA A 70 13.63 -8.88 37.04
CA ALA A 70 13.64 -9.29 35.63
C ALA A 70 12.43 -8.76 34.84
N TYR A 71 11.30 -8.55 35.51
CA TYR A 71 10.03 -8.16 34.89
C TYR A 71 9.28 -7.14 35.73
N LEU A 72 8.46 -6.33 35.05
CA LEU A 72 7.49 -5.40 35.64
C LEU A 72 6.10 -5.64 35.05
N LEU A 73 5.09 -5.75 35.89
CA LEU A 73 3.70 -5.86 35.47
C LEU A 73 3.00 -4.50 35.52
N HIS A 74 2.58 -4.03 34.35
CA HIS A 74 1.71 -2.86 34.21
C HIS A 74 0.28 -3.34 33.96
N ILE A 75 -0.70 -2.80 34.69
CA ILE A 75 -2.12 -3.10 34.53
C ILE A 75 -2.88 -1.79 34.46
N GLN A 76 -3.74 -1.65 33.44
CA GLN A 76 -4.65 -0.54 33.28
C GLN A 76 -6.07 -1.05 33.04
N GLU A 77 -7.04 -0.34 33.59
CA GLU A 77 -8.47 -0.55 33.30
C GLU A 77 -8.74 -0.13 31.84
N LEU A 78 -9.50 -0.93 31.11
CA LEU A 78 -9.99 -0.59 29.77
C LEU A 78 -11.42 -0.09 29.87
N ARG A 79 -11.65 1.09 29.31
CA ARG A 79 -12.98 1.69 29.19
C ARG A 79 -13.46 1.61 27.75
N GLU A 80 -14.74 1.85 27.51
CA GLU A 80 -15.34 1.76 26.17
C GLU A 80 -14.68 2.69 25.13
N HIS A 81 -14.11 3.83 25.56
CA HIS A 81 -13.41 4.76 24.67
C HIS A 81 -12.00 4.29 24.28
N ASP A 82 -11.45 3.23 24.91
CA ASP A 82 -10.17 2.62 24.54
C ASP A 82 -10.30 1.69 23.33
N ALA A 83 -11.12 2.09 22.35
CA ALA A 83 -11.47 1.31 21.17
C ALA A 83 -10.24 0.79 20.40
N TYR A 84 -9.16 1.58 20.38
CA TYR A 84 -7.90 1.17 19.75
C TYR A 84 -7.25 -0.05 20.41
N LEU A 85 -7.28 -0.13 21.75
CA LEU A 85 -6.73 -1.28 22.48
C LEU A 85 -7.68 -2.47 22.44
N LEU A 86 -8.99 -2.23 22.60
CA LEU A 86 -10.01 -3.27 22.52
C LEU A 86 -9.97 -4.00 21.18
N ARG A 87 -9.81 -3.25 20.08
CA ARG A 87 -9.67 -3.81 18.72
C ARG A 87 -8.52 -4.80 18.57
N ARG A 88 -7.49 -4.74 19.42
CA ARG A 88 -6.37 -5.72 19.35
C ARG A 88 -6.80 -7.13 19.78
N PHE A 89 -7.83 -7.22 20.60
CA PHE A 89 -8.35 -8.48 21.16
C PHE A 89 -9.54 -9.04 20.38
N GLU A 90 -10.09 -8.25 19.45
CA GLU A 90 -11.17 -8.65 18.57
C GLU A 90 -10.68 -9.60 17.48
N GLU A 91 -11.54 -10.53 17.11
CA GLU A 91 -11.31 -11.43 15.99
C GLU A 91 -11.42 -10.65 14.67
N THR A 92 -10.33 -10.66 13.90
CA THR A 92 -10.25 -10.00 12.60
C THR A 92 -10.01 -11.05 11.53
N ALA A 93 -10.81 -11.03 10.47
CA ALA A 93 -10.63 -11.90 9.31
C ALA A 93 -9.56 -11.33 8.37
N CYS A 94 -8.65 -12.17 7.91
CA CYS A 94 -7.66 -11.79 6.90
C CYS A 94 -8.37 -11.43 5.58
N LYS A 95 -8.03 -10.26 5.03
CA LYS A 95 -8.64 -9.79 3.76
C LYS A 95 -8.28 -10.63 2.53
N GLU A 96 -7.23 -11.46 2.62
CA GLU A 96 -6.78 -12.31 1.51
C GLU A 96 -7.35 -13.74 1.61
N CYS A 97 -7.14 -14.41 2.73
CA CYS A 97 -7.48 -15.84 2.88
C CYS A 97 -8.69 -16.09 3.79
N GLY A 98 -9.24 -15.06 4.45
CA GLY A 98 -10.38 -15.19 5.38
C GLY A 98 -10.05 -15.79 6.75
N ALA A 99 -8.81 -16.22 7.00
CA ALA A 99 -8.41 -16.77 8.29
C ALA A 99 -8.62 -15.74 9.42
N VAL A 100 -9.23 -16.18 10.52
CA VAL A 100 -9.50 -15.34 11.69
C VAL A 100 -8.27 -15.31 12.60
N PHE A 101 -7.84 -14.12 12.99
CA PHE A 101 -6.74 -13.91 13.94
C PHE A 101 -7.04 -12.74 14.87
N LYS A 102 -6.41 -12.73 16.04
CA LYS A 102 -6.38 -11.55 16.91
C LYS A 102 -5.07 -10.82 16.71
N LEU A 103 -5.13 -9.49 16.65
CA LEU A 103 -3.93 -8.70 16.42
C LEU A 103 -2.95 -8.79 17.60
N ILE A 104 -3.47 -8.98 18.83
CA ILE A 104 -2.64 -9.14 20.03
C ILE A 104 -1.70 -10.35 19.94
N ASP A 105 -2.14 -11.45 19.33
CA ASP A 105 -1.34 -12.67 19.22
C ASP A 105 -0.07 -12.42 18.40
N LYS A 106 -0.19 -11.60 17.34
CA LYS A 106 0.96 -11.16 16.54
C LYS A 106 1.92 -10.25 17.30
N TYR A 107 1.42 -9.40 18.21
CA TYR A 107 2.28 -8.56 19.05
C TYR A 107 3.07 -9.39 20.06
N ASN A 108 2.52 -10.53 20.49
CA ASN A 108 3.13 -11.42 21.45
C ASN A 108 4.02 -12.50 20.81
N ASP A 109 3.91 -12.73 19.51
CA ASP A 109 4.75 -13.68 18.78
C ASP A 109 6.03 -13.00 18.25
N PRO A 110 7.21 -13.27 18.83
CA PRO A 110 8.48 -12.72 18.34
C PRO A 110 8.84 -13.21 16.93
N ASN A 111 8.22 -14.29 16.47
CA ASN A 111 8.43 -14.88 15.15
C ASN A 111 7.32 -14.49 14.16
N THR A 112 6.44 -13.56 14.51
CA THR A 112 5.40 -13.12 13.58
C THR A 112 6.02 -12.62 12.28
N GLU A 113 5.56 -13.17 11.15
CA GLU A 113 6.07 -12.79 9.83
C GLU A 113 5.61 -11.38 9.43
N THR A 114 4.51 -10.90 10.01
CA THR A 114 3.90 -9.62 9.64
C THR A 114 3.29 -8.89 10.81
N THR A 115 3.44 -7.56 10.81
CA THR A 115 2.79 -6.64 11.76
C THR A 115 1.50 -6.06 11.20
N SER A 116 1.01 -6.59 10.07
CA SER A 116 -0.21 -6.09 9.44
C SER A 116 -1.45 -6.34 10.28
N HIS A 117 -2.30 -5.31 10.35
CA HIS A 117 -3.62 -5.35 10.98
C HIS A 117 -4.65 -6.09 10.13
N ASP A 118 -4.42 -6.23 8.82
CA ASP A 118 -5.41 -6.70 7.86
C ASP A 118 -5.13 -8.12 7.31
N TYR A 119 -3.88 -8.59 7.45
CA TYR A 119 -3.42 -9.83 6.83
C TYR A 119 -2.76 -10.76 7.83
N CYS A 120 -3.15 -12.03 7.87
CA CYS A 120 -2.65 -13.00 8.86
C CYS A 120 -1.15 -13.28 8.73
N THR A 121 -0.61 -13.32 7.50
CA THR A 121 0.81 -13.61 7.21
C THR A 121 1.38 -12.62 6.19
N GLU A 122 2.72 -12.56 6.08
CA GLU A 122 3.36 -11.71 5.06
C GLU A 122 3.06 -12.24 3.65
N ALA A 123 2.94 -13.55 3.47
CA ALA A 123 2.51 -14.15 2.21
C ALA A 123 1.12 -13.65 1.77
N CYS A 124 0.14 -13.62 2.68
CA CYS A 124 -1.20 -13.09 2.38
C CYS A 124 -1.18 -11.60 2.02
N LYS A 125 -0.35 -10.82 2.73
CA LYS A 125 -0.16 -9.39 2.42
C LYS A 125 0.45 -9.18 1.05
N GLN A 126 1.46 -9.96 0.67
CA GLN A 126 2.08 -9.86 -0.66
C GLN A 126 1.14 -10.35 -1.77
N ALA A 127 0.35 -11.40 -1.52
CA ALA A 127 -0.65 -11.90 -2.47
C ALA A 127 -1.77 -10.87 -2.73
N ALA A 128 -2.32 -10.27 -1.67
CA ALA A 128 -3.31 -9.19 -1.78
C ALA A 128 -2.76 -8.00 -2.56
N ARG A 129 -1.51 -7.61 -2.26
CA ARG A 129 -0.81 -6.55 -3.00
C ARG A 129 -0.67 -6.86 -4.49
N PHE A 130 -0.30 -8.09 -4.82
CA PHE A 130 -0.17 -8.51 -6.22
C PHE A 130 -1.53 -8.47 -6.93
N ARG A 131 -2.59 -8.91 -6.27
CA ARG A 131 -3.97 -8.83 -6.78
C ARG A 131 -4.43 -7.39 -6.97
N ASP A 132 -4.21 -6.50 -6.00
CA ASP A 132 -4.57 -5.08 -6.11
C ASP A 132 -3.85 -4.38 -7.27
N VAL A 133 -2.60 -4.79 -7.56
CA VAL A 133 -1.84 -4.32 -8.72
C VAL A 133 -2.40 -4.88 -10.03
N GLN A 134 -2.80 -6.16 -10.07
CA GLN A 134 -3.42 -6.78 -11.25
C GLN A 134 -4.82 -6.20 -11.54
N GLU A 135 -5.59 -5.89 -10.51
CA GLU A 135 -6.96 -5.33 -10.62
C GLU A 135 -6.98 -3.80 -10.77
N PHE A 136 -5.82 -3.15 -10.88
CA PHE A 136 -5.69 -1.69 -11.00
C PHE A 136 -6.47 -0.92 -9.91
N ARG A 137 -6.50 -1.43 -8.67
CA ARG A 137 -7.07 -0.70 -7.53
C ARG A 137 -6.07 0.35 -7.03
N LEU A 138 -5.87 1.37 -7.87
CA LEU A 138 -4.90 2.46 -7.74
C LEU A 138 -5.05 3.34 -6.50
N LEU A 139 -6.12 3.17 -5.72
CA LEU A 139 -6.45 4.04 -4.60
C LEU A 139 -5.68 3.73 -3.30
N ASN A 140 -5.05 2.56 -3.14
CA ASN A 140 -4.60 2.14 -1.81
C ASN A 140 -3.08 2.02 -1.56
N GLU A 141 -2.20 2.03 -2.57
CA GLU A 141 -0.76 1.75 -2.31
C GLU A 141 0.27 2.74 -2.88
N GLY A 142 -0.15 3.89 -3.42
CA GLY A 142 0.79 4.96 -3.78
C GLY A 142 1.83 4.59 -4.85
N ARG A 143 1.64 3.49 -5.58
CA ARG A 143 2.47 3.10 -6.73
C ARG A 143 1.60 3.15 -7.99
N SER A 144 1.86 4.13 -8.83
CA SER A 144 1.20 4.23 -10.13
C SER A 144 1.78 3.22 -11.12
N PRO A 145 0.95 2.56 -11.94
CA PRO A 145 1.44 1.70 -13.01
C PRO A 145 2.25 2.54 -13.99
N ALA A 146 3.15 1.88 -14.71
CA ALA A 146 3.83 2.53 -15.80
C ALA A 146 2.79 2.87 -16.89
N VAL A 147 2.78 4.12 -17.33
CA VAL A 147 1.84 4.58 -18.36
C VAL A 147 2.58 5.30 -19.47
N ILE A 148 2.04 5.19 -20.68
CA ILE A 148 2.32 6.09 -21.78
C ILE A 148 1.20 7.11 -21.83
N TYR A 149 1.57 8.39 -21.84
CA TYR A 149 0.63 9.51 -21.91
C TYR A 149 0.88 10.35 -23.17
N GLN A 150 -0.16 11.08 -23.55
CA GLN A 150 -0.16 12.06 -24.63
C GLN A 150 -0.51 13.44 -24.07
N VAL A 151 0.18 14.46 -24.57
CA VAL A 151 -0.20 15.86 -24.41
C VAL A 151 -0.42 16.46 -25.81
N ARG A 152 -1.68 16.79 -26.12
CA ARG A 152 -2.11 17.27 -27.43
C ARG A 152 -2.42 18.75 -27.38
N GLN A 153 -1.93 19.50 -28.37
CA GLN A 153 -2.37 20.87 -28.61
C GLN A 153 -3.61 20.83 -29.52
N LYS A 154 -4.74 21.37 -29.07
CA LYS A 154 -6.02 21.32 -29.79
C LYS A 154 -5.98 22.12 -31.08
N SER A 155 -5.40 23.32 -31.05
CA SER A 155 -5.32 24.22 -32.21
C SER A 155 -4.54 23.64 -33.39
N THR A 156 -3.46 22.89 -33.13
CA THR A 156 -2.56 22.37 -34.18
C THR A 156 -2.68 20.86 -34.39
N GLY A 157 -3.33 20.14 -33.47
CA GLY A 157 -3.40 18.68 -33.47
C GLY A 157 -2.06 17.99 -33.13
N ARG A 158 -1.00 18.75 -32.87
CA ARG A 158 0.34 18.22 -32.57
C ARG A 158 0.38 17.60 -31.19
N VAL A 159 1.22 16.57 -31.03
CA VAL A 159 1.25 15.75 -29.82
C VAL A 159 2.66 15.57 -29.29
N TYR A 160 2.75 15.53 -27.96
CA TYR A 160 3.89 15.01 -27.22
C TYR A 160 3.50 13.66 -26.62
N VAL A 161 4.39 12.68 -26.73
CA VAL A 161 4.24 11.36 -26.10
C VAL A 161 5.33 11.21 -25.05
N GLY A 162 4.98 10.73 -23.87
CA GLY A 162 5.94 10.44 -22.82
C GLY A 162 5.56 9.22 -21.99
N GLN A 163 6.54 8.67 -21.29
CA GLN A 163 6.34 7.60 -20.30
C GLN A 163 6.50 8.09 -18.86
N THR A 164 5.83 7.44 -17.90
CA THR A 164 6.05 7.66 -16.46
C THR A 164 5.70 6.44 -15.63
N THR A 165 6.48 6.22 -14.57
CA THR A 165 6.17 5.29 -13.47
C THR A 165 5.70 6.03 -12.20
N GLN A 166 5.77 7.36 -12.20
CA GLN A 166 5.15 8.25 -11.20
C GLN A 166 3.67 8.47 -11.53
N PRO A 167 2.85 8.97 -10.59
CA PRO A 167 1.50 9.45 -10.90
C PRO A 167 1.51 10.38 -12.11
N PHE A 168 0.73 10.04 -13.14
CA PHE A 168 0.73 10.79 -14.41
C PHE A 168 0.33 12.26 -14.22
N THR A 169 -0.57 12.56 -13.28
CA THR A 169 -0.95 13.93 -12.93
C THR A 169 0.24 14.72 -12.38
N LEU A 170 1.10 14.11 -11.57
CA LEU A 170 2.34 14.73 -11.10
C LEU A 170 3.31 14.97 -12.25
N ARG A 171 3.45 13.99 -13.16
CA ARG A 171 4.31 14.15 -14.33
C ARG A 171 3.85 15.28 -15.24
N TRP A 172 2.54 15.42 -15.46
CA TRP A 172 1.97 16.53 -16.21
C TRP A 172 2.21 17.87 -15.52
N TRP A 173 2.03 17.94 -14.20
CA TRP A 173 2.34 19.15 -13.43
C TRP A 173 3.82 19.54 -13.56
N GLN A 174 4.75 18.59 -13.55
CA GLN A 174 6.18 18.86 -13.74
C GLN A 174 6.49 19.51 -15.10
N HIS A 175 5.77 19.16 -16.16
CA HIS A 175 5.93 19.82 -17.47
C HIS A 175 5.49 21.29 -17.45
N LEU A 176 4.54 21.63 -16.58
CA LEU A 176 4.06 23.00 -16.41
C LEU A 176 4.96 23.82 -15.48
N SER A 177 5.49 23.20 -14.41
CA SER A 177 6.25 23.88 -13.37
C SER A 177 7.76 23.94 -13.63
N ASN A 178 8.31 22.96 -14.36
CA ASN A 178 9.76 22.84 -14.62
C ASN A 178 10.06 22.71 -16.12
N PRO A 179 9.73 23.73 -16.94
CA PRO A 179 9.97 23.69 -18.37
C PRO A 179 11.47 23.65 -18.69
N THR A 180 11.82 22.88 -19.72
CA THR A 180 13.16 22.83 -20.31
C THR A 180 13.14 23.45 -21.71
N ASN A 181 14.32 23.73 -22.28
CA ASN A 181 14.42 24.30 -23.63
C ASN A 181 14.20 23.24 -24.72
N CYS A 182 12.97 22.73 -24.86
CA CYS A 182 12.57 21.83 -25.92
C CYS A 182 11.32 22.32 -26.66
N LYS A 183 11.09 21.82 -27.88
CA LYS A 183 9.95 22.24 -28.72
C LYS A 183 8.59 22.10 -28.01
N PHE A 184 8.44 21.08 -27.16
CA PHE A 184 7.24 20.89 -26.36
C PHE A 184 7.01 22.03 -25.37
N HIS A 185 7.99 22.32 -24.52
CA HIS A 185 7.84 23.36 -23.49
C HIS A 185 7.81 24.77 -24.08
N SER A 186 8.51 25.02 -25.20
CA SER A 186 8.38 26.29 -25.92
C SER A 186 6.96 26.49 -26.45
N ALA A 187 6.32 25.45 -26.98
CA ALA A 187 4.92 25.53 -27.42
C ALA A 187 3.95 25.67 -26.23
N LEU A 188 4.19 24.92 -25.15
CA LEU A 188 3.36 24.95 -23.93
C LEU A 188 3.41 26.32 -23.24
N GLY A 189 4.58 26.97 -23.20
CA GLY A 189 4.73 28.30 -22.61
C GLY A 189 4.27 29.46 -23.49
N SER A 190 4.07 29.25 -24.80
CA SER A 190 3.63 30.28 -25.75
C SER A 190 2.14 30.20 -26.11
N SER A 191 1.39 29.29 -25.49
CA SER A 191 -0.04 29.08 -25.74
C SER A 191 -0.82 28.96 -24.42
N ASN A 192 -2.14 29.14 -24.49
CA ASN A 192 -2.99 29.05 -23.30
C ASN A 192 -3.14 27.59 -22.87
N ILE A 193 -3.12 27.33 -21.55
CA ILE A 193 -3.31 25.98 -21.01
C ILE A 193 -4.62 25.31 -21.45
N THR A 194 -5.66 26.11 -21.77
CA THR A 194 -6.94 25.63 -22.28
C THR A 194 -6.86 25.01 -23.69
N ASP A 195 -5.80 25.32 -24.44
CA ASP A 195 -5.51 24.73 -25.76
C ASP A 195 -4.87 23.33 -25.64
N TRP A 196 -4.64 22.84 -24.43
CA TRP A 196 -3.98 21.56 -24.21
C TRP A 196 -4.92 20.50 -23.66
N GLU A 197 -4.70 19.26 -24.09
CA GLU A 197 -5.38 18.06 -23.62
C GLU A 197 -4.35 17.05 -23.14
N PHE A 198 -4.55 16.55 -21.92
CA PHE A 198 -3.69 15.55 -21.28
C PHE A 198 -4.45 14.24 -21.18
N SER A 199 -3.89 13.16 -21.70
CA SER A 199 -4.53 11.85 -21.72
C SER A 199 -3.52 10.73 -21.46
N VAL A 200 -3.97 9.66 -20.83
CA VAL A 200 -3.23 8.39 -20.78
C VAL A 200 -3.69 7.56 -21.98
N ILE A 201 -2.74 7.10 -22.80
CA ILE A 201 -3.03 6.35 -24.03
C ILE A 201 -2.71 4.86 -23.89
N GLU A 202 -1.83 4.49 -22.96
CA GLU A 202 -1.59 3.08 -22.61
C GLU A 202 -1.23 2.97 -21.13
N VAL A 203 -1.87 2.02 -20.44
CA VAL A 203 -1.40 1.51 -19.16
C VAL A 203 -0.62 0.22 -19.43
N ILE A 204 0.66 0.19 -19.08
CA ILE A 204 1.56 -0.88 -19.50
C ILE A 204 1.31 -2.13 -18.64
N ALA A 205 0.85 -3.20 -19.30
CA ALA A 205 0.84 -4.55 -18.76
C ALA A 205 2.12 -5.29 -19.23
N TYR A 206 2.86 -5.87 -18.29
CA TYR A 206 4.10 -6.58 -18.63
C TYR A 206 3.79 -8.03 -19.04
N PRO A 207 4.38 -8.53 -20.14
CA PRO A 207 4.30 -9.94 -20.49
C PRO A 207 4.88 -10.85 -19.41
N GLU A 208 4.36 -12.07 -19.28
CA GLU A 208 4.94 -13.09 -18.41
C GLU A 208 6.40 -13.35 -18.79
N GLY A 209 7.29 -13.39 -17.79
CA GLY A 209 8.73 -13.57 -18.01
C GLY A 209 9.49 -12.30 -18.45
N CYS A 210 8.88 -11.12 -18.46
CA CYS A 210 9.57 -9.86 -18.75
C CYS A 210 10.67 -9.56 -17.71
N THR A 211 11.93 -9.75 -18.10
CA THR A 211 13.11 -9.52 -17.25
C THR A 211 13.52 -8.04 -17.22
N ASN A 212 13.36 -7.31 -18.32
CA ASN A 212 13.76 -5.90 -18.43
C ASN A 212 12.56 -4.97 -18.66
N ARG A 213 11.93 -4.57 -17.55
CA ARG A 213 10.75 -3.68 -17.56
C ARG A 213 11.07 -2.29 -18.13
N ALA A 214 12.25 -1.72 -17.84
CA ALA A 214 12.61 -0.38 -18.30
C ALA A 214 12.78 -0.32 -19.83
N ALA A 215 13.38 -1.36 -20.42
CA ALA A 215 13.47 -1.49 -21.87
C ALA A 215 12.09 -1.67 -22.50
N TYR A 216 11.21 -2.46 -21.89
CA TYR A 216 9.85 -2.66 -22.38
C TYR A 216 9.04 -1.36 -22.40
N ILE A 217 9.09 -0.56 -21.33
CA ILE A 217 8.39 0.75 -21.29
C ILE A 217 8.92 1.66 -22.41
N THR A 218 10.24 1.73 -22.58
CA THR A 218 10.90 2.52 -23.65
C THR A 218 10.47 2.06 -25.05
N GLN A 219 10.31 0.74 -25.25
CA GLN A 219 9.81 0.16 -26.50
C GLN A 219 8.35 0.59 -26.76
N ARG A 220 7.49 0.56 -25.74
CA ARG A 220 6.09 1.00 -25.85
C ARG A 220 5.98 2.50 -26.12
N GLU A 221 6.79 3.33 -25.47
CA GLU A 221 6.89 4.77 -25.76
C GLU A 221 7.29 5.00 -27.23
N SER A 222 8.31 4.29 -27.71
CA SER A 222 8.79 4.40 -29.10
C SER A 222 7.71 4.02 -30.11
N HIS A 223 6.93 2.98 -29.83
CA HIS A 223 5.79 2.57 -30.65
C HIS A 223 4.76 3.70 -30.77
N TRP A 224 4.34 4.34 -29.67
CA TRP A 224 3.37 5.42 -29.73
C TRP A 224 3.89 6.71 -30.36
N ILE A 225 5.17 7.02 -30.16
CA ILE A 225 5.84 8.13 -30.86
C ILE A 225 5.73 7.95 -32.37
N GLU A 226 5.92 6.71 -32.86
CA GLU A 226 5.80 6.38 -34.27
C GLU A 226 4.35 6.40 -34.77
N VAL A 227 3.45 5.69 -34.09
CA VAL A 227 2.01 5.64 -34.45
C VAL A 227 1.40 7.02 -34.57
N LEU A 228 1.82 7.96 -33.71
CA LEU A 228 1.30 9.32 -33.68
C LEU A 228 2.17 10.34 -34.42
N SER A 229 3.23 9.90 -35.10
CA SER A 229 4.18 10.77 -35.82
C SER A 229 4.68 11.93 -34.95
N ALA A 230 4.90 11.68 -33.65
CA ALA A 230 5.14 12.70 -32.63
C ALA A 230 6.51 13.38 -32.77
N VAL A 231 7.44 12.80 -33.55
CA VAL A 231 8.71 13.43 -33.89
C VAL A 231 8.55 14.39 -35.07
N ASP A 232 8.08 13.89 -36.20
CA ASP A 232 8.04 14.62 -37.47
C ASP A 232 6.97 15.71 -37.48
N THR A 233 5.79 15.40 -36.94
CA THR A 233 4.64 16.31 -36.92
C THR A 233 4.29 16.81 -35.52
N GLY A 234 4.91 16.25 -34.48
CA GLY A 234 4.61 16.55 -33.07
C GLY A 234 5.73 17.25 -32.30
N PHE A 235 5.77 17.02 -30.99
CA PHE A 235 6.63 17.70 -30.03
C PHE A 235 7.76 16.84 -29.44
N ASN A 236 7.93 15.57 -29.83
CA ASN A 236 9.06 14.73 -29.41
C ASN A 236 10.33 15.03 -30.23
N THR A 237 11.46 15.32 -29.60
CA THR A 237 12.69 15.71 -30.34
C THR A 237 13.42 14.55 -30.98
N VAL A 238 13.44 13.39 -30.32
CA VAL A 238 14.11 12.18 -30.79
C VAL A 238 13.29 10.96 -30.38
N ARG A 239 13.47 9.84 -31.10
CA ARG A 239 13.01 8.54 -30.61
C ARG A 239 14.00 8.05 -29.55
N PRO A 240 13.52 7.45 -28.44
CA PRO A 240 14.40 6.75 -27.51
C PRO A 240 15.21 5.68 -28.25
N ALA A 241 16.50 5.55 -27.93
CA ALA A 241 17.32 4.48 -28.49
C ALA A 241 16.89 3.14 -27.89
N GLY A 242 16.05 2.40 -28.60
CA GLY A 242 15.75 1.02 -28.26
C GLY A 242 16.95 0.13 -28.53
N ILE A 243 17.48 -0.54 -27.51
CA ILE A 243 18.37 -1.69 -27.72
C ILE A 243 17.51 -2.75 -28.40
N ALA A 244 17.74 -2.96 -29.69
CA ALA A 244 17.09 -4.02 -30.45
C ALA A 244 17.61 -5.37 -29.95
N ASP A 245 16.94 -5.95 -28.95
CA ASP A 245 17.09 -7.37 -28.66
C ASP A 245 16.19 -8.13 -29.63
N GLN A 246 16.79 -8.73 -30.65
CA GLN A 246 16.12 -9.51 -31.69
C GLN A 246 15.67 -10.87 -31.15
N ALA A 247 14.74 -10.86 -30.19
CA ALA A 247 14.06 -12.05 -29.70
C ALA A 247 12.69 -11.70 -29.14
N GLN A 248 11.79 -11.16 -29.97
CA GLN A 248 10.38 -11.11 -29.63
C GLN A 248 9.55 -11.75 -30.73
N VAL A 249 8.80 -12.77 -30.30
CA VAL A 249 7.74 -13.47 -31.03
C VAL A 249 6.80 -12.45 -31.68
N PRO A 250 6.40 -12.62 -32.95
CA PRO A 250 5.46 -11.71 -33.60
C PRO A 250 4.16 -11.59 -32.79
N LEU A 251 3.77 -10.36 -32.48
CA LEU A 251 2.45 -10.05 -31.94
C LEU A 251 1.39 -10.52 -32.96
N LEU A 252 0.59 -11.51 -32.57
CA LEU A 252 -0.65 -11.84 -33.28
C LEU A 252 -1.63 -10.67 -33.09
N LEU A 253 -1.85 -9.94 -34.18
CA LEU A 253 -3.02 -9.09 -34.34
C LEU A 253 -4.27 -9.98 -34.20
N ALA A 254 -4.98 -9.86 -33.08
CA ALA A 254 -6.35 -10.29 -33.03
C ALA A 254 -7.19 -9.30 -33.85
N ASP A 255 -7.70 -9.78 -34.97
CA ASP A 255 -8.62 -9.06 -35.85
C ASP A 255 -9.82 -8.52 -35.05
N LEU A 256 -9.92 -7.20 -34.96
CA LEU A 256 -11.18 -6.52 -34.67
C LEU A 256 -12.07 -6.59 -35.92
N ALA A 257 -12.56 -7.78 -36.22
CA ALA A 257 -13.70 -7.95 -37.11
C ALA A 257 -14.98 -7.62 -36.35
N CYS A 258 -15.59 -6.47 -36.68
CA CYS A 258 -16.95 -6.15 -36.27
C CYS A 258 -17.92 -7.21 -36.83
N PRO A 259 -18.77 -7.86 -36.00
CA PRO A 259 -19.92 -8.56 -36.54
C PRO A 259 -20.95 -7.51 -36.96
N SER A 260 -21.17 -7.45 -38.27
CA SER A 260 -22.26 -6.73 -38.90
C SER A 260 -23.58 -7.43 -38.59
N GLY A 261 -24.57 -6.65 -38.15
CA GLY A 261 -25.99 -6.87 -38.43
C GLY A 261 -26.69 -8.05 -37.76
N ALA A 262 -27.37 -7.78 -36.65
CA ALA A 262 -28.62 -8.48 -36.31
C ALA A 262 -29.63 -7.45 -35.78
N GLY A 263 -30.69 -7.22 -36.57
CA GLY A 263 -31.79 -6.34 -36.22
C GLY A 263 -32.57 -6.89 -35.04
N GLY A 264 -32.75 -6.05 -34.02
CA GLY A 264 -33.66 -6.28 -32.90
C GLY A 264 -34.70 -5.17 -32.85
N GLN A 265 -35.95 -5.52 -33.14
CA GLN A 265 -37.12 -4.65 -33.04
C GLN A 265 -37.33 -4.21 -31.59
N SER A 266 -37.60 -2.92 -31.37
CA SER A 266 -38.01 -2.37 -30.08
C SER A 266 -39.49 -2.70 -29.79
N PRO A 267 -39.87 -3.09 -28.56
CA PRO A 267 -41.28 -3.15 -28.17
C PRO A 267 -41.77 -1.76 -27.74
N PRO A 268 -43.09 -1.50 -27.81
CA PRO A 268 -43.64 -0.16 -27.65
C PRO A 268 -43.75 0.24 -26.17
N ILE A 269 -43.48 1.52 -25.92
CA ILE A 269 -43.75 2.21 -24.66
C ILE A 269 -45.28 2.36 -24.53
N GLN A 270 -45.87 1.76 -23.49
CA GLN A 270 -47.23 2.08 -23.07
C GLN A 270 -47.20 3.32 -22.18
N ARG A 271 -48.11 4.26 -22.47
CA ARG A 271 -48.41 5.45 -21.67
C ARG A 271 -49.26 5.11 -20.46
#